data_AF-A0A6G0X055-F1
#
_entry.id   AF-A0A6G0X055-F1
#
_cell.length_a   1.000
_cell.length_b   1.000
_cell.length_c   1.000
_cell.angle_alpha   90.00
_cell.angle_beta   90.00
_cell.angle_gamma   90.00
#
_symmetry.space_group_name_H-M   'P 1'
#
loop_
_entity.id
_entity.type
_entity.pdbx_description
1 polymer ?
#
loop_
_entity_poly.entity_id
_entity_poly.type
_entity_poly.pdbx_seq_one_letter_code
_entity_poly.pdbx_strand_id
1 'polypeptide(L)'
;MGTRQVMPLRRSARLMGSSATLAPPAPAVKKAKAKIDRAPKKANATTAVSKKNPGNGDKGFKHGTLSRDIEQRIYDKGFTRVVGVDEAGRGPLAGPVVAAACFIPLDVTIEGIYDSKQLNEAQREALFEQLTTHKGIQYAVHVNSPQRIDEINILQATMESMCEAVNGLGVAADYALIDGNKMPPLDIPGEFVVKGDSKVFAIAAASIIAKVTRDRLMVAYDKQYPEYNFAQHKGYGTRAHMSAIHKHGASPIHRMTFAPLNQL
;
A
#
# COMPACT_ATOMS: atom_id res chain seq x y z
N MET A 1 -6.95 -21.03 63.18
CA MET A 1 -5.87 -20.06 63.46
C MET A 1 -4.56 -20.83 63.52
N GLY A 2 -3.58 -20.49 62.70
CA GLY A 2 -2.32 -21.23 62.65
C GLY A 2 -1.47 -20.85 61.44
N THR A 3 -0.82 -19.69 61.56
CA THR A 3 0.19 -19.14 60.67
C THR A 3 1.33 -20.12 60.38
N ARG A 4 1.75 -20.23 59.11
CA ARG A 4 3.06 -20.75 58.72
C ARG A 4 3.82 -19.70 57.93
N GLN A 5 4.99 -19.38 58.43
CA GLN A 5 5.99 -18.55 57.78
C GLN A 5 7.27 -19.38 57.63
N VAL A 6 8.13 -18.93 56.70
CA VAL A 6 9.58 -19.13 56.62
C VAL A 6 10.09 -20.28 55.70
N MET A 7 10.43 -19.89 54.47
CA MET A 7 11.53 -20.42 53.60
C MET A 7 12.89 -20.33 54.31
N PRO A 8 13.98 -21.08 53.96
CA PRO A 8 14.51 -21.21 52.58
C PRO A 8 15.29 -22.52 52.26
N LEU A 9 15.61 -22.76 50.99
CA LEU A 9 16.66 -23.72 50.60
C LEU A 9 17.48 -23.23 49.41
N ARG A 10 18.79 -23.09 49.64
CA ARG A 10 19.85 -23.08 48.61
C ARG A 10 20.15 -24.53 48.20
N ARG A 11 20.51 -24.75 46.93
CA ARG A 11 21.62 -25.65 46.53
C ARG A 11 22.01 -25.45 45.06
N SER A 12 23.31 -25.28 44.84
CA SER A 12 24.00 -25.26 43.56
C SER A 12 24.18 -26.68 42.99
N ALA A 13 24.25 -26.82 41.67
CA ALA A 13 24.99 -27.88 40.97
C ALA A 13 25.40 -27.43 39.56
N ARG A 14 26.48 -28.04 39.07
CA ARG A 14 27.42 -27.60 38.03
C ARG A 14 26.99 -27.88 36.58
N LEU A 15 27.67 -27.15 35.71
CA LEU A 15 27.83 -27.31 34.25
C LEU A 15 28.07 -28.74 33.76
N MET A 16 27.48 -29.06 32.61
CA MET A 16 28.13 -29.81 31.53
C MET A 16 27.82 -29.12 30.19
N GLY A 17 28.85 -28.99 29.36
CA GLY A 17 28.81 -28.26 28.09
C GLY A 17 28.25 -29.09 26.93
N SER A 18 27.75 -28.38 25.92
CA SER A 18 27.58 -28.88 24.57
C SER A 18 28.01 -27.78 23.61
N SER A 19 28.97 -28.09 22.76
CA SER A 19 29.47 -27.23 21.70
C SER A 19 28.39 -27.02 20.63
N ALA A 20 27.96 -25.77 20.44
CA ALA A 20 27.23 -25.37 19.26
C ALA A 20 28.22 -24.74 18.28
N THR A 21 28.44 -25.43 17.17
CA THR A 21 29.17 -24.93 16.00
C THR A 21 28.44 -23.72 15.41
N LEU A 22 29.11 -22.56 15.41
CA LEU A 22 28.66 -21.34 14.76
C LEU A 22 28.70 -21.52 13.23
N ALA A 23 27.55 -21.44 12.59
CA ALA A 23 27.47 -21.29 11.13
C ALA A 23 28.03 -19.91 10.71
N PRO A 24 28.74 -19.80 9.58
CA PRO A 24 29.31 -18.54 9.14
C PRO A 24 28.22 -17.56 8.68
N PRO A 25 28.44 -16.23 8.83
CA PRO A 25 27.47 -15.22 8.44
C PRO A 25 27.30 -15.18 6.90
N ALA A 26 26.05 -15.05 6.46
CA ALA A 26 25.70 -14.83 5.06
C ALA A 26 26.30 -13.51 4.53
N PRO A 27 26.71 -13.45 3.25
CA PRO A 27 27.39 -12.27 2.72
C PRO A 27 26.43 -11.09 2.53
N ALA A 28 26.91 -9.91 2.89
CA ALA A 28 26.21 -8.63 2.73
C ALA A 28 25.88 -8.33 1.26
N VAL A 29 24.58 -8.22 0.94
CA VAL A 29 24.11 -7.80 -0.38
C VAL A 29 24.30 -6.29 -0.54
N LYS A 30 25.19 -5.90 -1.46
CA LYS A 30 25.50 -4.50 -1.78
C LYS A 30 24.31 -3.82 -2.47
N LYS A 31 23.93 -2.64 -1.97
CA LYS A 31 23.04 -1.68 -2.65
C LYS A 31 23.71 -1.19 -3.94
N ALA A 32 23.16 -1.53 -5.10
CA ALA A 32 23.57 -0.95 -6.38
C ALA A 32 22.54 0.11 -6.82
N LYS A 33 22.96 1.38 -6.88
CA LYS A 33 22.27 2.43 -7.64
C LYS A 33 22.79 2.36 -9.07
N ALA A 34 21.99 1.94 -10.04
CA ALA A 34 22.33 2.05 -11.45
C ALA A 34 21.60 3.25 -12.08
N LYS A 35 22.38 4.16 -12.67
CA LYS A 35 21.90 5.23 -13.56
C LYS A 35 21.46 4.60 -14.89
N ILE A 36 20.39 5.14 -15.46
CA ILE A 36 19.80 4.69 -16.73
C ILE A 36 20.61 5.31 -17.88
N ASP A 37 21.31 4.48 -18.64
CA ASP A 37 21.84 4.83 -19.96
C ASP A 37 20.79 4.51 -21.03
N ARG A 38 20.58 5.46 -21.96
CA ARG A 38 19.71 5.30 -23.13
C ARG A 38 20.48 4.60 -24.26
N ALA A 39 19.88 3.58 -24.86
CA ALA A 39 20.29 3.02 -26.16
C ALA A 39 19.05 2.44 -26.89
N PRO A 40 19.10 2.12 -28.20
CA PRO A 40 18.31 2.84 -29.21
C PRO A 40 17.12 2.06 -29.78
N LYS A 41 16.22 2.80 -30.45
CA LYS A 41 15.05 2.31 -31.20
C LYS A 41 15.45 1.32 -32.30
N LYS A 42 14.75 0.18 -32.37
CA LYS A 42 14.47 -0.51 -33.63
C LYS A 42 13.02 -0.94 -33.70
N ALA A 43 12.42 -0.63 -34.84
CA ALA A 43 11.06 -0.99 -35.23
C ALA A 43 11.00 -2.47 -35.64
N ASN A 44 9.87 -3.11 -35.36
CA ASN A 44 9.16 -3.88 -36.37
C ASN A 44 7.70 -4.08 -35.98
N ALA A 45 6.83 -3.76 -36.92
CA ALA A 45 5.39 -3.93 -36.85
C ALA A 45 5.02 -5.39 -37.09
N THR A 46 3.99 -5.87 -36.40
CA THR A 46 3.14 -6.96 -36.89
C THR A 46 1.74 -6.77 -36.32
N THR A 47 0.81 -6.59 -37.25
CA THR A 47 -0.60 -6.29 -37.08
C THR A 47 -1.38 -7.53 -36.65
N ALA A 48 -2.11 -7.44 -35.54
CA ALA A 48 -3.21 -8.35 -35.22
C ALA A 48 -4.46 -7.52 -34.95
N VAL A 49 -5.45 -7.69 -35.82
CA VAL A 49 -6.74 -7.00 -35.83
C VAL A 49 -7.66 -7.65 -34.80
N SER A 50 -8.15 -6.88 -33.82
CA SER A 50 -9.28 -7.29 -32.97
C SER A 50 -10.49 -6.39 -33.24
N LYS A 51 -11.63 -7.04 -33.44
CA LYS A 51 -12.92 -6.47 -33.84
C LYS A 51 -13.52 -5.62 -32.70
N LYS A 52 -13.84 -4.36 -32.99
CA LYS A 52 -14.64 -3.49 -32.10
C LYS A 52 -16.10 -3.92 -32.15
N ASN A 53 -16.68 -4.19 -30.98
CA ASN A 53 -18.13 -4.21 -30.78
C ASN A 53 -18.63 -2.76 -30.61
N PRO A 54 -19.70 -2.32 -31.29
CA PRO A 54 -20.23 -0.97 -31.13
C PRO A 54 -21.32 -0.96 -30.05
N GLY A 55 -21.22 -0.03 -29.08
CA GLY A 55 -22.37 0.42 -28.30
C GLY A 55 -22.15 0.52 -26.79
N ASN A 56 -21.56 1.62 -26.32
CA ASN A 56 -22.17 2.52 -25.33
C ASN A 56 -21.30 3.79 -25.23
N GLY A 57 -21.91 4.96 -24.98
CA GLY A 57 -21.29 6.29 -25.09
C GLY A 57 -19.90 6.42 -24.44
N ASP A 58 -18.88 6.57 -25.29
CA ASP A 58 -17.47 6.65 -24.93
C ASP A 58 -17.15 8.00 -24.25
N LYS A 59 -17.30 8.07 -22.93
CA LYS A 59 -16.51 8.99 -22.11
C LYS A 59 -15.19 8.28 -21.76
N GLY A 60 -14.38 8.01 -22.78
CA GLY A 60 -13.14 7.25 -22.67
C GLY A 60 -12.20 7.82 -21.60
N PHE A 61 -11.36 6.95 -21.04
CA PHE A 61 -10.32 7.35 -20.10
C PHE A 61 -9.39 8.36 -20.78
N LYS A 62 -9.39 9.62 -20.30
CA LYS A 62 -8.60 10.72 -20.88
C LYS A 62 -7.10 10.39 -21.02
N HIS A 63 -6.59 9.46 -20.22
CA HIS A 63 -5.16 9.13 -20.14
C HIS A 63 -4.82 7.71 -20.60
N GLY A 64 -5.81 6.97 -21.12
CA GLY A 64 -5.62 5.59 -21.57
C GLY A 64 -5.31 4.63 -20.42
N THR A 65 -4.52 3.59 -20.73
CA THR A 65 -4.13 2.51 -19.82
C THR A 65 -2.60 2.47 -19.73
N LEU A 66 -2.03 2.31 -18.53
CA LEU A 66 -0.57 2.17 -18.36
C LEU A 66 -0.01 0.94 -19.07
N SER A 67 1.25 1.03 -19.53
CA SER A 67 1.95 -0.14 -20.07
C SER A 67 2.36 -1.11 -18.95
N ARG A 68 2.63 -2.38 -19.32
CA ARG A 68 3.13 -3.44 -18.43
C ARG A 68 4.64 -3.66 -18.58
N ASP A 69 5.37 -2.73 -19.18
CA ASP A 69 6.78 -2.91 -19.56
C ASP A 69 7.70 -3.12 -18.35
N ILE A 70 7.34 -2.53 -17.21
CA ILE A 70 8.10 -2.68 -15.97
C ILE A 70 7.90 -4.08 -15.43
N GLU A 71 6.66 -4.53 -15.32
CA GLU A 71 6.32 -5.89 -14.89
C GLU A 71 6.93 -6.93 -15.82
N GLN A 72 6.82 -6.76 -17.14
CA GLN A 72 7.40 -7.69 -18.12
C GLN A 72 8.91 -7.87 -17.91
N ARG A 73 9.66 -6.78 -17.70
CA ARG A 73 11.11 -6.86 -17.40
C ARG A 73 11.42 -7.62 -16.11
N ILE A 74 10.50 -7.68 -15.16
CA ILE A 74 10.65 -8.47 -13.94
C ILE A 74 10.33 -9.94 -14.23
N TYR A 75 9.31 -10.23 -15.03
CA TYR A 75 9.02 -11.59 -15.49
C TYR A 75 10.16 -12.18 -16.31
N ASP A 76 10.79 -11.38 -17.18
CA ASP A 76 11.96 -11.81 -17.98
C ASP A 76 13.17 -12.19 -17.11
N LYS A 77 13.21 -11.76 -15.84
CA LYS A 77 14.21 -12.17 -14.85
C LYS A 77 13.85 -13.46 -14.10
N GLY A 78 12.72 -14.10 -14.44
CA GLY A 78 12.28 -15.37 -13.87
C GLY A 78 11.29 -15.26 -12.71
N PHE A 79 10.82 -14.07 -12.35
CA PHE A 79 9.76 -13.88 -11.37
C PHE A 79 8.39 -14.11 -12.00
N THR A 80 7.40 -14.56 -11.24
CA THR A 80 6.09 -14.98 -11.79
C THR A 80 4.90 -14.31 -11.10
N ARG A 81 5.10 -13.78 -9.90
CA ARG A 81 4.06 -13.20 -9.05
C ARG A 81 4.51 -11.83 -8.58
N VAL A 82 4.61 -10.93 -9.55
CA VAL A 82 5.00 -9.53 -9.36
C VAL A 82 3.81 -8.74 -8.83
N VAL A 83 3.94 -8.20 -7.62
CA VAL A 83 2.89 -7.41 -6.96
C VAL A 83 3.20 -5.93 -7.02
N GLY A 84 2.19 -5.10 -7.30
CA GLY A 84 2.24 -3.66 -7.12
C GLY A 84 1.66 -3.26 -5.75
N VAL A 85 2.29 -2.27 -5.10
CA VAL A 85 1.89 -1.82 -3.75
C VAL A 85 1.89 -0.31 -3.70
N ASP A 86 0.83 0.27 -3.13
CA ASP A 86 0.68 1.71 -2.92
C ASP A 86 -0.19 2.00 -1.68
N GLU A 87 -0.15 3.24 -1.19
CA GLU A 87 -0.90 3.72 -0.05
C GLU A 87 -1.81 4.92 -0.34
N ALA A 88 -2.86 5.05 0.45
CA ALA A 88 -3.68 6.25 0.55
C ALA A 88 -3.73 6.75 1.99
N GLY A 89 -3.72 8.07 2.15
CA GLY A 89 -4.01 8.68 3.45
C GLY A 89 -2.83 9.05 4.32
N ARG A 90 -1.65 9.31 3.76
CA ARG A 90 -0.51 9.77 4.58
C ARG A 90 -0.64 11.21 5.08
N GLY A 91 -1.11 12.13 4.25
CA GLY A 91 -1.20 13.56 4.58
C GLY A 91 -2.40 14.03 5.45
N PRO A 92 -3.56 13.35 5.46
CA PRO A 92 -4.70 13.75 6.29
C PRO A 92 -4.41 13.89 7.78
N LEU A 93 -5.14 14.78 8.44
CA LEU A 93 -5.13 14.99 9.88
C LEU A 93 -5.96 13.94 10.64
N ALA A 94 -6.87 13.26 9.94
CA ALA A 94 -7.77 12.27 10.52
C ALA A 94 -7.91 11.03 9.64
N GLY A 95 -8.26 9.93 10.30
CA GLY A 95 -8.49 8.61 9.71
C GLY A 95 -7.21 7.80 9.51
N PRO A 96 -7.33 6.57 8.99
CA PRO A 96 -6.22 5.65 8.85
C PRO A 96 -5.32 5.97 7.65
N VAL A 97 -4.15 5.35 7.64
CA VAL A 97 -3.41 5.08 6.40
C VAL A 97 -3.84 3.69 5.90
N VAL A 98 -4.10 3.58 4.59
CA VAL A 98 -4.54 2.33 3.96
C VAL A 98 -3.51 1.98 2.90
N ALA A 99 -2.96 0.78 2.95
CA ALA A 99 -2.12 0.25 1.87
C ALA A 99 -2.83 -0.90 1.19
N ALA A 100 -2.61 -1.05 -0.11
CA ALA A 100 -3.08 -2.19 -0.87
C ALA A 100 -1.91 -2.83 -1.62
N ALA A 101 -1.99 -4.14 -1.77
CA ALA A 101 -1.13 -4.93 -2.64
C ALA A 101 -2.00 -5.58 -3.71
N CYS A 102 -1.56 -5.55 -4.96
CA CYS A 102 -2.33 -6.05 -6.10
C CYS A 102 -1.43 -6.85 -7.04
N PHE A 103 -1.74 -8.13 -7.20
CA PHE A 103 -1.16 -9.01 -8.19
C PHE A 103 -2.13 -9.16 -9.37
N ILE A 104 -1.64 -8.85 -10.57
CA ILE A 104 -2.39 -8.95 -11.81
C ILE A 104 -1.56 -9.76 -12.81
N PRO A 105 -2.03 -10.93 -13.26
CA PRO A 105 -1.38 -11.70 -14.32
C PRO A 105 -1.11 -10.83 -15.57
N LEU A 106 -0.01 -11.10 -16.29
CA LEU A 106 0.40 -10.27 -17.43
C LEU A 106 -0.58 -10.31 -18.62
N ASP A 107 -1.31 -11.41 -18.77
CA ASP A 107 -2.36 -11.60 -19.77
C ASP A 107 -3.68 -10.92 -19.40
N VAL A 108 -3.82 -10.45 -18.16
CA VAL A 108 -4.98 -9.68 -17.69
C VAL A 108 -4.74 -8.20 -17.89
N THR A 109 -5.62 -7.57 -18.68
CA THR A 109 -5.66 -6.11 -18.87
C THR A 109 -7.02 -5.58 -18.47
N ILE A 110 -7.01 -4.55 -17.61
CA ILE A 110 -8.18 -3.73 -17.28
C ILE A 110 -7.93 -2.36 -17.89
N GLU A 111 -8.81 -1.94 -18.79
CA GLU A 111 -8.68 -0.64 -19.46
C GLU A 111 -8.90 0.51 -18.46
N GLY A 112 -8.12 1.57 -18.59
CA GLY A 112 -8.24 2.78 -17.78
C GLY A 112 -7.46 2.78 -16.46
N ILE A 113 -6.71 1.71 -16.16
CA ILE A 113 -5.78 1.73 -15.03
C ILE A 113 -4.68 2.77 -15.28
N TYR A 114 -4.70 3.79 -14.43
CA TYR A 114 -3.82 4.95 -14.46
C TYR A 114 -3.75 5.56 -13.04
N ASP A 115 -2.97 6.63 -12.88
CA ASP A 115 -2.86 7.39 -11.62
C ASP A 115 -4.24 7.73 -11.04
N SER A 116 -4.52 7.20 -9.85
CA SER A 116 -5.82 7.34 -9.17
C SER A 116 -6.23 8.78 -8.92
N LYS A 117 -5.29 9.73 -8.84
CA LYS A 117 -5.55 11.17 -8.64
C LYS A 117 -6.04 11.83 -9.92
N GLN A 118 -5.77 11.25 -11.08
CA GLN A 118 -6.19 11.74 -12.39
C GLN A 118 -7.54 11.16 -12.83
N LEU A 119 -8.02 10.14 -12.12
CA LEU A 119 -9.35 9.56 -12.29
C LEU A 119 -10.37 10.33 -11.44
N ASN A 120 -11.60 10.45 -11.94
CA ASN A 120 -12.70 10.91 -11.11
C ASN A 120 -13.22 9.78 -10.19
N GLU A 121 -14.08 10.12 -9.24
CA GLU A 121 -14.59 9.15 -8.25
C GLU A 121 -15.35 7.99 -8.91
N ALA A 122 -16.23 8.27 -9.88
CA ALA A 122 -16.98 7.23 -10.59
C ALA A 122 -16.07 6.27 -11.37
N GLN A 123 -15.02 6.78 -12.01
CA GLN A 123 -14.02 5.97 -12.70
C GLN A 123 -13.23 5.08 -11.73
N ARG A 124 -12.82 5.63 -10.58
CA ARG A 124 -12.13 4.85 -9.54
C ARG A 124 -13.02 3.74 -8.99
N GLU A 125 -14.29 4.03 -8.73
CA GLU A 125 -15.25 3.04 -8.22
C GLU A 125 -15.48 1.91 -9.24
N ALA A 126 -15.65 2.24 -10.53
CA ALA A 126 -15.80 1.24 -11.58
C ALA A 126 -14.53 0.36 -11.76
N LEU A 127 -13.34 0.96 -11.66
CA LEU A 127 -12.09 0.21 -11.71
C LEU A 127 -11.85 -0.63 -10.46
N PHE A 128 -12.25 -0.12 -9.29
CA PHE A 128 -12.22 -0.89 -8.04
C PHE A 128 -13.08 -2.14 -8.15
N GLU A 129 -14.30 -2.03 -8.66
CA GLU A 129 -15.18 -3.18 -8.86
C GLU A 129 -14.56 -4.21 -9.81
N GLN A 130 -14.02 -3.76 -10.95
CA GLN A 130 -13.33 -4.65 -11.89
C GLN A 130 -12.11 -5.35 -11.25
N LEU A 131 -11.27 -4.60 -10.54
CA LEU A 131 -10.08 -5.13 -9.87
C LEU A 131 -10.43 -6.18 -8.81
N THR A 132 -11.47 -5.91 -8.02
CA THR A 132 -11.80 -6.73 -6.84
C THR A 132 -12.68 -7.94 -7.15
N THR A 133 -13.38 -7.94 -8.27
CA THR A 133 -14.25 -9.06 -8.69
C THR A 133 -13.62 -9.97 -9.75
N HIS A 134 -12.51 -9.55 -10.37
CA HIS A 134 -11.84 -10.32 -11.40
C HIS A 134 -11.15 -11.57 -10.83
N LYS A 135 -11.54 -12.76 -11.31
CA LYS A 135 -11.09 -14.07 -10.79
C LYS A 135 -9.57 -14.28 -10.83
N GLY A 136 -8.89 -13.70 -11.82
CA GLY A 136 -7.44 -13.82 -11.98
C GLY A 136 -6.63 -12.82 -11.16
N ILE A 137 -7.26 -11.79 -10.60
CA ILE A 137 -6.57 -10.75 -9.82
C ILE A 137 -6.61 -11.13 -8.35
N GLN A 138 -5.49 -10.94 -7.66
CA GLN A 138 -5.40 -11.14 -6.22
C GLN A 138 -5.00 -9.82 -5.59
N TYR A 139 -5.69 -9.42 -4.54
CA TYR A 139 -5.38 -8.20 -3.82
C TYR A 139 -5.59 -8.40 -2.33
N ALA A 140 -4.93 -7.54 -1.57
CA ALA A 140 -5.12 -7.44 -0.13
C ALA A 140 -4.98 -5.99 0.29
N VAL A 141 -5.64 -5.65 1.39
CA VAL A 141 -5.67 -4.30 1.94
C VAL A 141 -5.36 -4.39 3.43
N HIS A 142 -4.47 -3.52 3.88
CA HIS A 142 -4.24 -3.30 5.29
C HIS A 142 -4.64 -1.87 5.66
N VAL A 143 -5.31 -1.72 6.81
CA VAL A 143 -5.76 -0.45 7.35
C VAL A 143 -5.08 -0.24 8.68
N ASN A 144 -4.31 0.84 8.80
CA ASN A 144 -3.56 1.15 10.00
C ASN A 144 -4.12 2.40 10.68
N SER A 145 -4.46 2.26 11.96
CA SER A 145 -5.27 3.21 12.71
C SER A 145 -4.53 4.52 12.99
N PRO A 146 -5.24 5.64 13.22
CA PRO A 146 -4.61 6.89 13.63
C PRO A 146 -3.83 6.74 14.95
N GLN A 147 -4.29 5.89 15.88
CA GLN A 147 -3.58 5.59 17.13
C GLN A 147 -2.22 4.97 16.86
N ARG A 148 -2.18 3.96 15.98
CA ARG A 148 -0.94 3.30 15.60
C ARG A 148 -0.04 4.24 14.81
N ILE A 149 -0.58 5.11 13.97
CA ILE A 149 0.18 6.19 13.32
C ILE A 149 0.85 7.11 14.35
N ASP A 150 0.14 7.49 15.41
CA ASP A 150 0.69 8.32 16.49
C ASP A 150 1.78 7.57 17.29
N GLU A 151 1.63 6.27 17.51
CA GLU A 151 2.62 5.43 18.22
C GLU A 151 3.94 5.28 17.47
N ILE A 152 3.88 4.97 16.17
CA ILE A 152 5.06 4.56 15.39
C ILE A 152 5.46 5.55 14.31
N ASN A 153 4.81 6.70 14.21
CA ASN A 153 4.89 7.70 13.14
C ASN A 153 4.36 7.23 11.77
N ILE A 154 3.99 8.20 10.93
CA ILE A 154 3.35 7.94 9.64
C ILE A 154 4.22 7.15 8.66
N LEU A 155 5.54 7.32 8.68
CA LEU A 155 6.42 6.58 7.79
C LEU A 155 6.41 5.10 8.15
N GLN A 156 6.55 4.75 9.43
CA GLN A 156 6.54 3.35 9.84
C GLN A 156 5.15 2.73 9.71
N ALA A 157 4.08 3.44 10.05
CA ALA A 157 2.71 2.95 9.85
C ALA A 157 2.39 2.66 8.37
N THR A 158 2.94 3.47 7.46
CA THR A 158 2.86 3.20 6.02
C THR A 158 3.62 1.93 5.65
N MET A 159 4.88 1.79 6.10
CA MET A 159 5.72 0.62 5.80
C MET A 159 5.13 -0.67 6.39
N GLU A 160 4.62 -0.62 7.62
CA GLU A 160 3.88 -1.70 8.28
C GLU A 160 2.66 -2.09 7.45
N SER A 161 1.85 -1.12 7.01
CA SER A 161 0.68 -1.40 6.17
C SER A 161 1.03 -2.03 4.82
N MET A 162 2.12 -1.59 4.19
CA MET A 162 2.58 -2.19 2.94
C MET A 162 3.04 -3.64 3.14
N CYS A 163 3.75 -3.93 4.23
CA CYS A 163 4.13 -5.30 4.58
C CYS A 163 2.89 -6.18 4.79
N GLU A 164 1.96 -5.74 5.62
CA GLU A 164 0.73 -6.48 5.92
C GLU A 164 -0.14 -6.68 4.67
N ALA A 165 -0.21 -5.68 3.77
CA ALA A 165 -0.92 -5.81 2.51
C ALA A 165 -0.28 -6.88 1.61
N VAL A 166 1.06 -6.94 1.50
CA VAL A 166 1.74 -7.99 0.72
C VAL A 166 1.54 -9.36 1.36
N ASN A 167 1.68 -9.46 2.68
CA ASN A 167 1.53 -10.72 3.42
C ASN A 167 0.09 -11.24 3.41
N GLY A 168 -0.89 -10.35 3.30
CA GLY A 168 -2.31 -10.67 3.24
C GLY A 168 -2.79 -11.18 1.87
N LEU A 169 -1.93 -11.19 0.84
CA LEU A 169 -2.29 -11.76 -0.47
C LEU A 169 -2.57 -13.26 -0.32
N GLY A 170 -3.64 -13.73 -0.95
CA GLY A 170 -3.95 -15.17 -1.07
C GLY A 170 -2.94 -15.96 -1.93
N VAL A 171 -1.86 -15.32 -2.36
CA VAL A 171 -0.83 -15.83 -3.26
C VAL A 171 0.53 -15.37 -2.75
N ALA A 172 1.50 -16.29 -2.72
CA ALA A 172 2.88 -15.97 -2.38
C ALA A 172 3.52 -15.13 -3.51
N ALA A 173 3.50 -13.81 -3.34
CA ALA A 173 4.25 -12.90 -4.22
C ALA A 173 5.74 -13.26 -4.20
N ASP A 174 6.42 -13.14 -5.34
CA ASP A 174 7.85 -13.42 -5.46
C ASP A 174 8.68 -12.17 -5.83
N TYR A 175 8.02 -11.05 -6.15
CA TYR A 175 8.67 -9.76 -6.36
C TYR A 175 7.71 -8.59 -6.07
N ALA A 176 8.18 -7.55 -5.39
CA ALA A 176 7.36 -6.36 -5.07
C ALA A 176 7.82 -5.09 -5.81
N LEU A 177 6.86 -4.40 -6.42
CA LEU A 177 7.00 -3.05 -6.98
C LEU A 177 6.25 -2.07 -6.07
N ILE A 178 6.96 -1.15 -5.43
CA ILE A 178 6.40 -0.28 -4.38
C ILE A 178 6.34 1.18 -4.86
N ASP A 179 5.24 1.91 -4.64
CA ASP A 179 5.25 3.36 -4.86
C ASP A 179 6.18 4.09 -3.88
N GLY A 180 6.82 5.14 -4.37
CA GLY A 180 7.60 6.05 -3.55
C GLY A 180 9.11 5.82 -3.67
N ASN A 181 9.82 6.00 -2.56
CA ASN A 181 11.29 6.13 -2.56
C ASN A 181 12.01 5.26 -1.54
N LYS A 182 11.29 4.30 -0.94
CA LYS A 182 11.81 3.44 0.11
C LYS A 182 11.14 2.07 0.04
N MET A 183 11.93 1.02 0.24
CA MET A 183 11.39 -0.32 0.38
C MET A 183 10.86 -0.55 1.82
N PRO A 184 9.65 -1.10 1.98
CA PRO A 184 9.22 -1.72 3.21
C PRO A 184 10.07 -2.98 3.49
N PRO A 185 10.20 -3.40 4.77
CA PRO A 185 10.98 -4.57 5.15
C PRO A 185 10.24 -5.87 4.79
N LEU A 186 10.23 -6.21 3.50
CA LEU A 186 9.63 -7.44 2.96
C LEU A 186 10.68 -8.57 2.89
N ASP A 187 10.22 -9.81 3.05
CA ASP A 187 11.04 -11.02 2.90
C ASP A 187 11.23 -11.46 1.44
N ILE A 188 10.66 -10.70 0.49
CA ILE A 188 10.75 -10.92 -0.94
C ILE A 188 11.58 -9.82 -1.61
N PRO A 189 12.26 -10.11 -2.72
CA PRO A 189 12.95 -9.08 -3.48
C PRO A 189 11.96 -8.05 -4.03
N GLY A 190 12.45 -6.85 -4.31
CA GLY A 190 11.62 -5.82 -4.89
C GLY A 190 12.39 -4.54 -5.18
N GLU A 191 11.69 -3.58 -5.77
CA GLU A 191 12.20 -2.23 -6.01
C GLU A 191 11.08 -1.20 -5.78
N PHE A 192 11.46 0.00 -5.37
CA PHE A 192 10.54 1.14 -5.30
C PHE A 192 10.61 1.96 -6.58
N VAL A 193 9.49 2.56 -6.95
CA VAL A 193 9.36 3.40 -8.13
C VAL A 193 8.79 4.74 -7.71
N VAL A 194 9.56 5.82 -7.87
CA VAL A 194 9.08 7.17 -7.58
C VAL A 194 7.97 7.53 -8.57
N LYS A 195 6.78 7.86 -8.05
CA LYS A 195 5.55 8.04 -8.85
C LYS A 195 5.19 6.77 -9.62
N GLY A 196 5.29 5.62 -8.95
CA GLY A 196 4.98 4.31 -9.48
C GLY A 196 3.51 4.20 -9.91
N ASP A 197 2.61 4.88 -9.21
CA ASP A 197 1.18 5.01 -9.56
C ASP A 197 0.94 5.55 -10.99
N SER A 198 1.88 6.31 -11.53
CA SER A 198 1.84 6.88 -12.88
C SER A 198 2.66 6.10 -13.93
N LYS A 199 3.32 5.00 -13.53
CA LYS A 199 4.35 4.32 -14.36
C LYS A 199 4.22 2.81 -14.40
N VAL A 200 3.71 2.20 -13.33
CA VAL A 200 3.59 0.76 -13.16
C VAL A 200 2.11 0.45 -13.00
N PHE A 201 1.58 -0.38 -13.88
CA PHE A 201 0.16 -0.71 -13.90
C PHE A 201 -0.29 -1.40 -12.60
N ALA A 202 0.51 -2.34 -12.07
CA ALA A 202 0.18 -3.00 -10.81
C ALA A 202 0.17 -2.05 -9.61
N ILE A 203 1.08 -1.06 -9.56
CA ILE A 203 1.08 -0.02 -8.51
C ILE A 203 -0.15 0.88 -8.66
N ALA A 204 -0.47 1.30 -9.89
CA ALA A 204 -1.66 2.09 -10.16
C ALA A 204 -2.95 1.37 -9.72
N ALA A 205 -3.04 0.07 -9.98
CA ALA A 205 -4.15 -0.76 -9.51
C ALA A 205 -4.25 -0.78 -7.97
N ALA A 206 -3.12 -0.99 -7.28
CA ALA A 206 -3.06 -0.91 -5.82
C ALA A 206 -3.48 0.49 -5.31
N SER A 207 -3.04 1.56 -5.97
CA SER A 207 -3.42 2.94 -5.63
C SER A 207 -4.93 3.16 -5.66
N ILE A 208 -5.61 2.59 -6.66
CA ILE A 208 -7.08 2.69 -6.80
C ILE A 208 -7.75 1.95 -5.65
N ILE A 209 -7.30 0.73 -5.35
CA ILE A 209 -7.83 -0.10 -4.25
C ILE A 209 -7.68 0.62 -2.91
N ALA A 210 -6.47 1.11 -2.61
CA ALA A 210 -6.19 1.83 -1.37
C ALA A 210 -7.03 3.11 -1.26
N LYS A 211 -7.13 3.89 -2.35
CA LYS A 211 -7.86 5.15 -2.39
C LYS A 211 -9.36 4.96 -2.17
N VAL A 212 -10.00 4.08 -2.94
CA VAL A 212 -11.44 3.82 -2.83
C VAL A 212 -11.77 3.25 -1.45
N THR A 213 -10.97 2.30 -0.96
CA THR A 213 -11.17 1.74 0.39
C THR A 213 -11.10 2.83 1.46
N ARG A 214 -10.06 3.68 1.42
CA ARG A 214 -9.92 4.76 2.38
C ARG A 214 -11.06 5.77 2.29
N ASP A 215 -11.46 6.19 1.10
CA ASP A 215 -12.50 7.19 0.93
C ASP A 215 -13.86 6.67 1.45
N ARG A 216 -14.16 5.39 1.25
CA ARG A 216 -15.34 4.72 1.85
C ARG A 216 -15.28 4.70 3.37
N LEU A 217 -14.12 4.42 3.97
CA LEU A 217 -13.93 4.53 5.43
C LEU A 217 -14.18 5.95 5.93
N MET A 218 -13.69 6.98 5.23
CA MET A 218 -13.92 8.37 5.64
C MET A 218 -15.40 8.77 5.53
N VAL A 219 -16.15 8.24 4.56
CA VAL A 219 -17.61 8.42 4.48
C VAL A 219 -18.33 7.69 5.62
N ALA A 220 -17.83 6.53 6.05
CA ALA A 220 -18.37 5.85 7.23
C ALA A 220 -18.11 6.65 8.52
N TYR A 221 -16.90 7.19 8.68
CA TYR A 221 -16.56 8.05 9.82
C TYR A 221 -17.35 9.35 9.85
N ASP A 222 -17.72 9.90 8.70
CA ASP A 222 -18.61 11.07 8.62
C ASP A 222 -19.94 10.84 9.33
N LYS A 223 -20.52 9.65 9.19
CA LYS A 223 -21.76 9.26 9.88
C LYS A 223 -21.57 9.14 11.38
N GLN A 224 -20.38 8.75 11.83
CA GLN A 224 -20.05 8.59 13.24
C GLN A 224 -19.68 9.93 13.91
N TYR A 225 -19.08 10.84 13.15
CA TYR A 225 -18.58 12.14 13.61
C TYR A 225 -19.06 13.24 12.65
N PRO A 226 -20.37 13.53 12.62
CA PRO A 226 -20.99 14.41 11.62
C PRO A 226 -20.52 15.88 11.74
N GLU A 227 -19.94 16.27 12.87
CA GLU A 227 -19.47 17.64 13.12
C GLU A 227 -18.30 18.04 12.21
N TYR A 228 -17.58 17.06 11.67
CA TYR A 228 -16.32 17.28 10.95
C TYR A 228 -16.48 17.25 9.44
N ASN A 229 -17.56 16.70 8.87
CA ASN A 229 -17.77 16.59 7.42
C ASN A 229 -16.63 15.83 6.67
N PHE A 230 -16.19 14.72 7.27
CA PHE A 230 -15.17 13.83 6.72
C PHE A 230 -15.50 13.29 5.32
N ALA A 231 -16.79 13.16 4.97
CA ALA A 231 -17.20 12.68 3.66
C ALA A 231 -16.70 13.60 2.54
N GLN A 232 -16.58 14.91 2.78
CA GLN A 232 -16.16 15.88 1.77
C GLN A 232 -14.62 15.93 1.64
N HIS A 233 -13.91 16.21 2.74
CA HIS A 233 -12.47 16.46 2.69
C HIS A 233 -11.61 15.26 3.09
N LYS A 234 -12.20 14.10 3.39
CA LYS A 234 -11.51 12.82 3.66
C LYS A 234 -10.41 12.91 4.75
N GLY A 235 -10.62 13.80 5.72
CA GLY A 235 -9.70 14.07 6.83
C GLY A 235 -8.53 15.02 6.53
N TYR A 236 -8.40 15.55 5.30
CA TYR A 236 -7.39 16.58 5.01
C TYR A 236 -7.66 17.88 5.78
N GLY A 237 -6.61 18.58 6.19
CA GLY A 237 -6.67 19.83 6.97
C GLY A 237 -7.17 21.04 6.18
N THR A 238 -8.38 20.97 5.64
CA THR A 238 -9.04 22.09 4.96
C THR A 238 -9.48 23.14 5.98
N ARG A 239 -9.79 24.37 5.51
CA ARG A 239 -10.34 25.42 6.39
C ARG A 239 -11.61 24.97 7.12
N ALA A 240 -12.49 24.23 6.44
CA ALA A 240 -13.71 23.69 7.04
C ALA A 240 -13.37 22.69 8.15
N HIS A 241 -12.45 21.76 7.88
CA HIS A 241 -12.03 20.75 8.85
C HIS A 241 -11.37 21.39 10.09
N MET A 242 -10.47 22.35 9.89
CA MET A 242 -9.84 23.07 11.00
C MET A 242 -10.85 23.86 11.82
N SER A 243 -11.84 24.51 11.19
CA SER A 243 -12.92 25.20 11.90
C SER A 243 -13.72 24.25 12.79
N ALA A 244 -14.05 23.06 12.28
CA ALA A 244 -14.73 22.03 13.05
C ALA A 244 -13.89 21.57 14.26
N ILE A 245 -12.58 21.33 14.06
CA ILE A 245 -11.66 20.97 15.15
C ILE A 245 -11.61 22.05 16.24
N HIS A 246 -11.49 23.34 15.88
CA HIS A 246 -11.47 24.41 16.87
C HIS A 246 -12.79 24.54 17.64
N LYS A 247 -13.92 24.23 17.01
CA LYS A 247 -15.25 24.34 17.61
C LYS A 247 -15.61 23.13 18.47
N HIS A 248 -15.24 21.92 18.04
CA HIS A 248 -15.71 20.67 18.61
C HIS A 248 -14.60 19.85 19.31
N GLY A 249 -13.35 20.30 19.24
CA GLY A 249 -12.18 19.52 19.66
C GLY A 249 -11.75 18.50 18.61
N ALA A 250 -10.74 17.70 18.92
CA ALA A 250 -10.34 16.57 18.08
C ALA A 250 -11.21 15.34 18.38
N SER A 251 -11.70 14.68 17.33
CA SER A 251 -12.37 13.37 17.44
C SER A 251 -11.38 12.21 17.64
N PRO A 252 -11.83 11.02 18.08
CA PRO A 252 -10.99 9.84 18.29
C PRO A 252 -10.21 9.34 17.05
N ILE A 253 -10.54 9.79 15.84
CA ILE A 253 -9.84 9.39 14.63
C ILE A 253 -8.81 10.42 14.13
N HIS A 254 -8.61 11.52 14.87
CA HIS A 254 -7.54 12.47 14.57
C HIS A 254 -6.17 11.88 14.96
N ARG A 255 -5.15 12.31 14.23
CA ARG A 255 -3.74 11.96 14.47
C ARG A 255 -3.13 13.06 15.32
N MET A 256 -3.11 12.84 16.62
CA MET A 256 -2.78 13.87 17.59
C MET A 256 -1.32 14.33 17.49
N THR A 257 -0.45 13.52 16.86
CA THR A 257 0.96 13.87 16.65
C THR A 257 1.20 14.78 15.44
N PHE A 258 0.22 14.96 14.56
CA PHE A 258 0.37 15.76 13.33
C PHE A 258 0.23 17.25 13.62
N ALA A 259 1.05 18.08 12.98
CA ALA A 259 0.76 19.51 12.93
C ALA A 259 -0.46 19.78 12.02
N PRO A 260 -1.37 20.70 12.39
CA PRO A 260 -1.33 21.58 13.56
C PRO A 260 -1.99 21.01 14.83
N LEU A 261 -2.53 19.78 14.83
CA LEU A 261 -3.23 19.19 15.99
C LEU A 261 -2.35 19.08 17.25
N ASN A 262 -1.06 18.78 17.08
CA ASN A 262 -0.11 18.70 18.19
C ASN A 262 0.23 20.06 18.85
N GLN A 263 -0.38 21.15 18.37
CA GLN A 263 -0.19 22.52 18.87
C GLN A 263 -1.48 23.13 19.44
N LEU A 264 -2.61 22.40 19.36
CA LEU A 264 -3.92 22.86 19.84
C LEU A 264 -4.18 22.52 21.31
#